data_AF-A0A1G9RHH7-F1
#
_entry.id   AF-A0A1G9RHH7-F1
#
_cell.length_a   1.000
_cell.length_b   1.000
_cell.length_c   1.000
_cell.angle_alpha   90.00
_cell.angle_beta   90.00
_cell.angle_gamma   90.00
#
_symmetry.space_group_name_H-M   'P 1'
#
loop_
_entity.id
_entity.type
_entity.pdbx_description
1 polymer ?
#
loop_
_entity_poly.entity_id
_entity_poly.type
_entity_poly.pdbx_seq_one_letter_code
_entity_poly.pdbx_strand_id
1 'polypeptide(L)' 'MLQLGPLTDLIGVFGPFVIPAVLFVCGFVGYLVLVALSRAGVFSGNRRSE' A
#
# COMPACT_ATOMS: atom_id res chain seq x y z
N MET A 1 23.43 -13.17 -1.38
CA MET A 1 23.64 -11.71 -1.42
C MET A 1 22.38 -11.11 -2.03
N LEU A 2 21.47 -10.57 -1.21
CA LEU A 2 20.31 -9.85 -1.74
C LEU A 2 20.84 -8.63 -2.49
N GLN A 3 20.66 -8.60 -3.81
CA GLN A 3 21.09 -7.48 -4.64
C GLN A 3 20.15 -6.30 -4.36
N LEU A 4 20.47 -5.54 -3.32
CA LEU A 4 19.76 -4.31 -2.92
C LEU A 4 20.04 -3.12 -3.86
N GLY A 5 20.74 -3.31 -4.99
CA GLY A 5 21.22 -2.26 -5.89
C GLY A 5 20.19 -1.15 -6.17
N PRO A 6 18.97 -1.46 -6.64
CA PRO A 6 17.97 -0.43 -6.94
C PRO A 6 17.49 0.34 -5.71
N LEU A 7 17.44 -0.30 -4.54
CA LEU A 7 17.04 0.32 -3.28
C LEU A 7 18.14 1.24 -2.75
N THR A 8 19.40 0.86 -2.92
CA THR A 8 20.55 1.68 -2.52
C THR A 8 20.64 2.95 -3.37
N ASP A 9 20.43 2.85 -4.68
CA ASP A 9 20.38 4.01 -5.59
C ASP A 9 19.20 4.93 -5.27
N LEU A 10 18.01 4.36 -5.01
CA LEU A 10 16.83 5.14 -4.68
C LEU A 10 16.98 5.92 -3.36
N ILE A 11 17.57 5.30 -2.33
CA ILE A 11 17.90 5.96 -1.07
C ILE A 11 19.00 7.01 -1.28
N GLY A 12 19.95 6.76 -2.17
CA GLY A 12 21.00 7.74 -2.51
C GLY A 12 20.46 9.00 -3.20
N VAL A 13 19.48 8.86 -4.10
CA VAL A 13 18.90 9.98 -4.87
C VAL A 13 17.85 10.76 -4.06
N PHE A 14 16.95 10.06 -3.37
CA PHE A 14 15.81 10.67 -2.68
C PHE A 14 16.01 10.79 -1.16
N GLY A 15 17.10 10.23 -0.63
CA GLY A 15 17.47 10.36 0.78
C GLY A 15 16.41 9.78 1.73
N PRO A 16 16.25 10.37 2.93
CA PRO A 16 15.33 9.85 3.95
C PRO A 16 13.85 9.94 3.57
N PHE A 17 13.50 10.63 2.47
CA PHE A 17 12.13 10.79 1.99
C PHE A 17 11.57 9.57 1.28
N VAL A 18 12.40 8.59 0.90
CA VAL A 18 11.93 7.31 0.36
C VAL A 18 11.00 6.60 1.34
N ILE A 19 11.33 6.64 2.65
CA ILE A 19 10.54 5.98 3.68
C ILE A 19 9.13 6.60 3.77
N PRO A 20 8.96 7.92 3.96
CA PRO A 20 7.66 8.59 3.87
C PRO A 20 6.91 8.31 2.55
N ALA A 21 7.60 8.36 1.41
CA ALA A 21 6.97 8.18 0.11
C ALA A 21 6.42 6.76 -0.08
N VAL A 22 7.20 5.74 0.28
CA VAL A 22 6.76 4.34 0.22
C VAL A 22 5.59 4.10 1.16
N LEU A 23 5.64 4.62 2.39
CA LEU A 23 4.51 4.52 3.33
C LEU A 23 3.25 5.18 2.78
N PHE A 24 3.39 6.37 2.17
CA PHE A 24 2.27 7.08 1.56
C PHE A 24 1.67 6.29 0.39
N VAL A 25 2.50 5.79 -0.54
CA VAL A 25 2.03 5.01 -1.69
C VAL A 25 1.37 3.71 -1.23
N CYS A 26 1.97 2.99 -0.29
CA CYS A 26 1.37 1.77 0.27
C CYS A 26 0.02 2.06 0.94
N GLY A 27 -0.06 3.11 1.76
CA GLY A 27 -1.31 3.52 2.40
C GLY A 27 -2.38 3.94 1.40
N PHE A 28 -2.00 4.72 0.39
CA PHE A 28 -2.90 5.17 -0.67
C PHE A 28 -3.44 4.01 -1.49
N VAL A 29 -2.57 3.09 -1.93
CA VAL A 29 -2.98 1.89 -2.66
C VAL A 29 -3.90 1.02 -1.79
N GLY A 30 -3.55 0.78 -0.52
CA GLY A 30 -4.40 0.03 0.40
C GLY A 30 -5.77 0.66 0.59
N TYR A 31 -5.84 1.99 0.73
CA TYR A 31 -7.09 2.73 0.79
C TYR A 31 -7.93 2.56 -0.47
N LEU A 32 -7.33 2.72 -1.65
CA LEU A 32 -8.05 2.54 -2.93
C LEU A 32 -8.57 1.11 -3.08
N VAL A 33 -7.81 0.11 -2.65
CA VAL A 33 -8.26 -1.29 -2.64
C VAL A 33 -9.48 -1.44 -1.71
N LEU A 34 -9.45 -0.90 -0.50
CA LEU A 34 -10.60 -0.95 0.41
C LEU A 34 -11.82 -0.23 -0.16
N VAL A 35 -11.62 0.94 -0.78
CA VAL A 35 -12.69 1.68 -1.45
C VAL A 35 -13.27 0.87 -2.61
N ALA A 36 -12.42 0.26 -3.43
CA ALA A 36 -12.86 -0.57 -4.55
C ALA A 36 -13.64 -1.80 -4.07
N LEU A 37 -13.17 -2.49 -3.03
CA LEU A 37 -13.86 -3.64 -2.43
C LEU A 37 -15.20 -3.24 -1.80
N SER A 38 -15.25 -2.09 -1.14
CA SER A 38 -16.48 -1.51 -0.58
C SER A 38 -17.49 -1.21 -1.69
N ARG A 39 -17.05 -0.57 -2.78
CA ARG A 39 -17.88 -0.27 -3.95
C ARG A 39 -18.33 -1.51 -4.72
N ALA A 40 -17.49 -2.54 -4.78
CA ALA A 40 -17.81 -3.82 -5.41
C ALA A 40 -18.78 -4.68 -4.58
N GLY A 41 -19.24 -4.19 -3.42
CA GLY A 41 -20.18 -4.93 -2.57
C GLY A 41 -19.56 -6.14 -1.88
N VAL A 42 -18.23 -6.27 -1.89
CA VAL A 42 -17.51 -7.40 -1.26
C VAL A 42 -17.75 -7.42 0.26
N PHE A 43 -17.99 -6.26 0.85
CA PHE A 43 -18.37 -6.13 2.26
C PHE A 43 -19.86 -6.40 2.57
N SER A 44 -20.67 -6.85 1.60
CA SER A 44 -22.12 -7.06 1.75
C SER A 44 -22.54 -8.43 2.35
N GLY A 45 -21.66 -9.17 3.02
CA GLY A 45 -21.99 -10.49 3.59
C GLY A 45 -21.61 -10.64 5.06
N ASN A 46 -22.59 -10.51 5.96
CA ASN A 46 -22.86 -11.40 7.12
C ASN A 46 -23.72 -10.77 8.26
N ARG A 47 -24.66 -9.85 7.97
CA ARG A 47 -25.71 -9.47 8.96
C ARG A 47 -26.96 -10.35 8.81
N ARG A 48 -26.81 -11.67 8.93
CA ARG A 48 -27.97 -12.59 8.90
C ARG A 48 -27.71 -13.90 9.66
N SER A 49 -27.67 -13.82 10.99
CA SER A 49 -27.89 -14.89 11.99
C SER A 49 -27.40 -14.31 13.34
N GLU A 50 -28.18 -14.08 14.39
CA GLU A 50 -29.55 -14.40 14.81
C GLU A 50 -30.02 -13.30 15.77
#